data_AF-A0A958SEW3-F1
#
_entry.id   AF-A0A958SEW3-F1
#
_cell.length_a   1.000
_cell.length_b   1.000
_cell.length_c   1.000
_cell.angle_alpha   90.00
_cell.angle_beta   90.00
_cell.angle_gamma   90.00
#
_symmetry.space_group_name_H-M   'P 1'
#
loop_
_entity.id
_entity.type
_entity.pdbx_description
1 polymer ?
#
loop_
_entity_poly.entity_id
_entity_poly.type
_entity_poly.pdbx_seq_one_letter_code
_entity_poly.pdbx_strand_id
1 'polypeptide(L)'
;MSVDLKEILSIARDAGELILEHRRAGFSVEAKHDDSPVTEADTAANEHIVTALRASYPELPIVAEESSLPLFEERKKWKSFWLVDPLDGTKEFIKGANDFTVNIALVTNGKPVLGVVFAPAKNVLYYAEESKGSWRVNGNGRPERLLSASSVAPYKIVMSASHPSPTDETFLENVRVSGIVRAGSSLKFCAVAEGRADLYPRFAPCMEWDVAAGDAVYRYACTRGENFSPLVYNKQNLLNGPFVIGRPARYHLPKSGVILLTGLSGSGKTTIGLALCKALDSYGYSSEFLDGDKLREEFPQTDFSREGRIEHLLRAGARAGALAREGKLVVLALIAPYASSRERLRKACDRFWEIHIATPLDVCEQRDVKGLYAKARAGEIKRFTGIDDPYEAPSSPDLKLDTSKLPQEASLLLILECLGKSV
;
A
#
# COMPACT_ATOMS: atom_id res chain seq x y z
N MET A 1 26.86 14.93 2.04
CA MET A 1 26.38 16.30 2.31
C MET A 1 25.37 16.22 3.44
N SER A 2 25.36 17.20 4.35
CA SER A 2 24.37 17.27 5.43
C SER A 2 23.36 18.35 5.08
N VAL A 3 22.09 17.98 4.98
CA VAL A 3 20.98 18.93 4.91
C VAL A 3 20.72 19.48 6.32
N ASP A 4 20.57 20.79 6.47
CA ASP A 4 20.13 21.38 7.74
C ASP A 4 18.61 21.31 7.83
N LEU A 5 18.11 20.41 8.68
CA LEU A 5 16.67 20.27 8.92
C LEU A 5 16.03 21.62 9.31
N LYS A 6 16.68 22.45 10.12
CA LYS A 6 16.08 23.71 10.59
C LYS A 6 15.73 24.65 9.44
N GLU A 7 16.57 24.66 8.42
CA GLU A 7 16.34 25.43 7.21
C GLU A 7 15.11 24.92 6.45
N ILE A 8 14.97 23.60 6.28
CA ILE A 8 13.80 23.00 5.64
C ILE A 8 12.51 23.28 6.43
N LEU A 9 12.58 23.28 7.76
CA LEU A 9 11.45 23.68 8.61
C LEU A 9 11.07 25.15 8.41
N SER A 10 12.05 26.04 8.22
CA SER A 10 11.80 27.46 7.92
C SER A 10 11.11 27.61 6.57
N ILE A 11 11.67 27.00 5.52
CA ILE A 11 11.12 27.04 4.16
C ILE A 11 9.65 26.59 4.14
N ALA A 12 9.33 25.50 4.85
CA ALA A 12 7.95 25.01 4.94
C ALA A 12 7.03 26.01 5.66
N ARG A 13 7.51 26.67 6.72
CA ARG A 13 6.74 27.67 7.47
C ARG A 13 6.51 28.94 6.67
N ASP A 14 7.54 29.42 6.00
CA ASP A 14 7.50 30.62 5.16
C ASP A 14 6.52 30.42 4.00
N ALA A 15 6.58 29.27 3.31
CA ALA A 15 5.60 28.88 2.31
C ALA A 15 4.17 28.79 2.89
N GLY A 16 4.03 28.22 4.09
CA GLY A 16 2.74 28.16 4.77
C GLY A 16 2.16 29.53 5.12
N GLU A 17 2.99 30.51 5.48
CA GLU A 17 2.53 31.88 5.73
C GLU A 17 2.07 32.55 4.44
N LEU A 18 2.81 32.39 3.33
CA LEU A 18 2.39 32.87 2.00
C LEU A 18 1.00 32.31 1.61
N ILE A 19 0.76 31.02 1.84
CA ILE A 19 -0.54 30.40 1.58
C ILE A 19 -1.65 31.05 2.41
N LEU A 20 -1.39 31.35 3.69
CA LEU A 20 -2.34 32.03 4.56
C LEU A 20 -2.55 33.49 4.16
N GLU A 21 -1.54 34.18 3.67
CA GLU A 21 -1.65 35.54 3.12
C GLU A 21 -2.61 35.57 1.93
N HIS A 22 -2.42 34.70 0.93
CA HIS A 22 -3.34 34.59 -0.21
C HIS A 22 -4.75 34.21 0.24
N ARG A 23 -4.88 33.32 1.22
CA ARG A 23 -6.20 32.98 1.79
C ARG A 23 -6.91 34.18 2.41
N ARG A 24 -6.17 35.08 3.08
CA ARG A 24 -6.72 36.30 3.71
C ARG A 24 -7.02 37.39 2.69
N ALA A 25 -6.20 37.53 1.66
CA ALA A 25 -6.36 38.54 0.60
C ALA A 25 -7.46 38.17 -0.41
N GLY A 26 -7.78 36.88 -0.54
CA GLY A 26 -8.53 36.34 -1.66
C GLY A 26 -7.58 35.88 -2.76
N PHE A 27 -7.99 34.87 -3.53
CA PHE A 27 -7.16 34.23 -4.56
C PHE A 27 -8.00 33.91 -5.80
N SER A 28 -7.34 33.86 -6.95
CA SER A 28 -7.90 33.29 -8.16
C SER A 28 -7.71 31.76 -8.21
N VAL A 29 -8.60 31.08 -8.92
CA VAL A 29 -8.52 29.64 -9.17
C VAL A 29 -8.42 29.44 -10.67
N GLU A 30 -7.37 28.76 -11.10
CA GLU A 30 -7.17 28.33 -12.48
C GLU A 30 -7.28 26.80 -12.58
N ALA A 31 -7.46 26.29 -13.79
CA ALA A 31 -7.46 24.85 -14.06
C ALA A 31 -6.13 24.49 -14.75
N LYS A 32 -5.46 23.45 -14.23
CA LYS A 32 -4.32 22.81 -14.89
C LYS A 32 -4.79 22.04 -16.13
N HIS A 33 -3.84 21.55 -16.93
CA HIS A 33 -4.12 20.74 -18.13
C HIS A 33 -4.94 19.47 -17.85
N ASP A 34 -4.90 18.94 -16.62
CA ASP A 34 -5.65 17.77 -16.18
C ASP A 34 -6.95 18.12 -15.42
N ASP A 35 -7.44 19.35 -15.57
CA ASP A 35 -8.62 19.93 -14.91
C ASP A 35 -8.53 20.00 -13.36
N SER A 36 -7.36 19.73 -12.79
CA SER A 36 -7.13 19.97 -11.36
C SER A 36 -7.01 21.46 -11.07
N PRO A 37 -7.52 21.95 -9.93
CA PRO A 37 -7.43 23.37 -9.60
C PRO A 37 -6.03 23.74 -9.11
N VAL A 38 -5.59 24.96 -9.46
CA VAL A 38 -4.40 25.61 -8.92
C VAL A 38 -4.76 27.04 -8.52
N THR A 39 -4.16 27.57 -7.47
CA THR A 39 -4.36 28.95 -7.02
C THR A 39 -3.04 29.71 -6.98
N GLU A 40 -3.12 31.03 -6.88
CA GLU A 40 -1.94 31.88 -6.63
C GLU A 40 -1.15 31.44 -5.39
N ALA A 41 -1.83 30.86 -4.40
CA ALA A 41 -1.19 30.34 -3.19
C ALA A 41 -0.27 29.15 -3.50
N ASP A 42 -0.69 28.23 -4.37
CA ASP A 42 0.11 27.07 -4.80
C ASP A 42 1.37 27.56 -5.54
N THR A 43 1.21 28.52 -6.48
CA THR A 43 2.31 29.09 -7.25
C THR A 43 3.30 29.84 -6.36
N ALA A 44 2.84 30.71 -5.46
CA ALA A 44 3.70 31.48 -4.56
C ALA A 44 4.49 30.58 -3.60
N ALA A 45 3.83 29.56 -3.03
CA ALA A 45 4.49 28.58 -2.19
C ALA A 45 5.54 27.77 -2.97
N ASN A 46 5.22 27.33 -4.20
CA ASN A 46 6.17 26.62 -5.06
C ASN A 46 7.41 27.46 -5.37
N GLU A 47 7.22 28.70 -5.82
CA GLU A 47 8.33 29.61 -6.16
C GLU A 47 9.26 29.83 -4.97
N HIS A 48 8.69 30.07 -3.79
CA HIS A 48 9.45 30.24 -2.55
C HIS A 48 10.27 28.99 -2.22
N ILE A 49 9.63 27.82 -2.14
CA ILE A 49 10.28 26.56 -1.76
C ILE A 49 11.38 26.20 -2.76
N VAL A 50 11.08 26.23 -4.06
CA VAL A 50 12.02 25.84 -5.11
C VAL A 50 13.22 26.79 -5.14
N THR A 51 13.01 28.09 -4.99
CA THR A 51 14.10 29.08 -4.97
C THR A 51 15.02 28.85 -3.77
N ALA A 52 14.44 28.68 -2.58
CA ALA A 52 15.22 28.44 -1.37
C ALA A 52 16.01 27.11 -1.44
N LEU A 53 15.37 26.02 -1.88
CA LEU A 53 16.05 24.73 -2.02
C LEU A 53 17.18 24.78 -3.07
N ARG A 54 16.99 25.47 -4.21
CA ARG A 54 18.05 25.64 -5.21
C ARG A 54 19.22 26.47 -4.71
N ALA A 55 18.95 27.50 -3.90
CA ALA A 55 19.98 28.34 -3.34
C ALA A 55 20.85 27.59 -2.31
N SER A 56 20.21 26.79 -1.45
CA SER A 56 20.89 26.10 -0.34
C SER A 56 21.46 24.73 -0.73
N TYR A 57 20.84 24.04 -1.69
CA TYR A 57 21.19 22.68 -2.10
C TYR A 57 21.22 22.52 -3.64
N PRO A 58 22.08 23.27 -4.35
CA PRO A 58 22.08 23.35 -5.82
C PRO A 58 22.39 22.01 -6.52
N GLU A 59 23.06 21.08 -5.83
CA GLU A 59 23.37 19.74 -6.33
C GLU A 59 22.22 18.73 -6.22
N LEU A 60 21.16 19.05 -5.46
CA LEU A 60 19.99 18.18 -5.30
C LEU A 60 18.89 18.59 -6.29
N PRO A 61 18.54 17.72 -7.27
CA PRO A 61 17.42 17.98 -8.17
C PRO A 61 16.10 18.10 -7.41
N ILE A 62 15.12 18.76 -8.01
CA ILE A 62 13.81 19.00 -7.41
C ILE A 62 12.71 18.50 -8.36
N VAL A 63 11.78 17.73 -7.81
CA VAL A 63 10.48 17.42 -8.42
C VAL A 63 9.43 18.11 -7.55
N ALA A 64 8.73 19.09 -8.12
CA ALA A 64 7.66 19.81 -7.43
C ALA A 64 6.40 19.79 -8.28
N GLU A 65 5.23 19.69 -7.65
CA GLU A 65 3.94 19.60 -8.32
C GLU A 65 3.72 20.73 -9.36
N GLU A 66 4.01 21.97 -8.97
CA GLU A 66 3.77 23.16 -9.80
C GLU A 66 4.94 23.51 -10.72
N SER A 67 5.87 22.56 -10.94
CA SER A 67 7.04 22.74 -11.79
C SER A 67 7.05 21.76 -12.96
N SER A 68 7.76 22.12 -14.03
CA SER A 68 7.98 21.22 -15.16
C SER A 68 8.65 19.92 -14.69
N LEU A 69 8.02 18.79 -14.99
CA LEU A 69 8.50 17.49 -14.55
C LEU A 69 9.70 17.03 -15.41
N PRO A 70 10.80 16.58 -14.77
CA PRO A 70 11.95 16.01 -15.47
C PRO A 70 11.60 14.66 -16.10
N LEU A 71 12.24 14.34 -17.24
CA LEU A 71 12.04 13.06 -17.92
C LEU A 71 12.53 11.89 -17.05
N PHE A 72 11.86 10.73 -17.13
CA PHE A 72 12.26 9.55 -16.37
C PHE A 72 13.72 9.14 -16.63
N GLU A 73 14.19 9.28 -17.87
CA GLU A 73 15.55 8.95 -18.28
C GLU A 73 16.63 9.78 -17.57
N GLU A 74 16.28 10.99 -17.13
CA GLU A 74 17.13 11.86 -16.35
C GLU A 74 17.07 11.45 -14.87
N ARG A 75 15.86 11.43 -14.31
CA ARG A 75 15.68 11.23 -12.87
C ARG A 75 15.96 9.83 -12.38
N LYS A 76 15.87 8.78 -13.22
CA LYS A 76 16.24 7.41 -12.82
C LYS A 76 17.69 7.26 -12.39
N LYS A 77 18.55 8.23 -12.75
CA LYS A 77 19.97 8.30 -12.38
C LYS A 77 20.18 9.01 -11.04
N TRP A 78 19.17 9.73 -10.53
CA TRP A 78 19.29 10.51 -9.31
C TRP A 78 19.30 9.59 -8.10
N LYS A 79 20.40 9.65 -7.36
CA LYS A 79 20.50 8.99 -6.06
C LYS A 79 19.62 9.69 -5.04
N SER A 80 19.66 11.02 -5.01
CA SER A 80 18.95 11.85 -4.06
C SER A 80 18.32 13.06 -4.75
N PHE A 81 17.10 13.43 -4.36
CA PHE A 81 16.36 14.56 -4.92
C PHE A 81 15.24 15.01 -3.96
N TRP A 82 14.82 16.26 -4.10
CA TRP A 82 13.69 16.84 -3.39
C TRP A 82 12.38 16.50 -4.09
N LEU A 83 11.36 16.22 -3.28
CA LEU A 83 10.02 15.91 -3.71
C LEU A 83 9.07 16.83 -2.94
N VAL A 84 8.37 17.71 -3.65
CA VAL A 84 7.65 18.85 -3.06
C VAL A 84 6.21 18.90 -3.56
N ASP A 85 5.29 19.00 -2.61
CA ASP A 85 3.93 19.48 -2.84
C ASP A 85 3.79 20.80 -2.07
N PRO A 86 3.71 21.95 -2.76
CA PRO A 86 3.68 23.25 -2.11
C PRO A 86 2.35 23.49 -1.38
N LEU A 87 1.25 22.86 -1.80
CA LEU A 87 -0.07 23.00 -1.21
C LEU A 87 -0.91 21.74 -1.50
N ASP A 88 -0.75 20.71 -0.68
CA ASP A 88 -1.57 19.50 -0.77
C ASP A 88 -2.95 19.79 -0.16
N GLY A 89 -3.98 19.48 -0.93
CA GLY A 89 -5.37 19.77 -0.59
C GLY A 89 -5.84 21.13 -1.11
N THR A 90 -5.47 21.52 -2.34
CA THR A 90 -5.97 22.73 -3.01
C THR A 90 -7.50 22.80 -3.01
N LYS A 91 -8.19 21.65 -3.20
CA LYS A 91 -9.67 21.59 -3.10
C LYS A 91 -10.18 21.90 -1.70
N GLU A 92 -9.50 21.40 -0.67
CA GLU A 92 -9.78 21.71 0.74
C GLU A 92 -9.51 23.19 1.04
N PHE A 93 -8.42 23.75 0.53
CA PHE A 93 -8.08 25.17 0.64
C PHE A 93 -9.16 26.07 0.02
N ILE A 94 -9.59 25.78 -1.21
CA ILE A 94 -10.66 26.51 -1.92
C ILE A 94 -11.97 26.47 -1.13
N LYS A 95 -12.30 25.35 -0.50
CA LYS A 95 -13.50 25.20 0.35
C LYS A 95 -13.39 25.86 1.72
N GLY A 96 -12.26 26.50 2.03
CA GLY A 96 -12.02 27.11 3.33
C GLY A 96 -11.80 26.10 4.47
N ALA A 97 -11.40 24.87 4.16
CA ALA A 97 -10.98 23.91 5.18
C ALA A 97 -9.58 24.25 5.73
N ASN A 98 -9.20 23.60 6.82
CA ASN A 98 -7.93 23.87 7.53
C ASN A 98 -6.93 22.71 7.43
N ASP A 99 -7.21 21.73 6.57
CA ASP A 99 -6.49 20.46 6.50
C ASP A 99 -5.54 20.36 5.30
N PHE A 100 -5.20 21.49 4.66
CA PHE A 100 -4.18 21.56 3.62
C PHE A 100 -2.78 21.62 4.22
N THR A 101 -1.76 21.15 3.49
CA THR A 101 -0.38 21.11 3.98
C THR A 101 0.66 21.50 2.94
N VAL A 102 1.83 21.94 3.41
CA VAL A 102 3.06 22.01 2.64
C VAL A 102 3.84 20.71 2.90
N ASN A 103 4.27 20.02 1.84
CA ASN A 103 5.05 18.78 1.93
C ASN A 103 6.41 18.94 1.26
N ILE A 104 7.48 18.69 2.00
CA ILE A 104 8.85 18.69 1.49
C ILE A 104 9.53 17.40 1.93
N ALA A 105 10.02 16.61 0.99
CA ALA A 105 10.73 15.37 1.28
C ALA A 105 12.07 15.30 0.54
N LEU A 106 13.10 14.79 1.22
CA LEU A 106 14.34 14.36 0.57
C LEU A 106 14.24 12.86 0.33
N VAL A 107 14.22 12.45 -0.93
CA VAL A 107 14.26 11.05 -1.32
C VAL A 107 15.70 10.65 -1.61
N THR A 108 16.14 9.50 -1.10
CA THR A 108 17.42 8.86 -1.43
C THR A 108 17.21 7.38 -1.75
N ASN A 109 17.69 6.91 -2.90
CA ASN A 109 17.53 5.54 -3.39
C ASN A 109 16.07 5.04 -3.34
N GLY A 110 15.13 5.90 -3.75
CA GLY A 110 13.70 5.58 -3.78
C GLY A 110 13.02 5.49 -2.41
N LYS A 111 13.68 5.95 -1.33
CA LYS A 111 13.13 6.04 0.03
C LYS A 111 13.20 7.48 0.58
N PRO A 112 12.18 8.01 1.25
CA PRO A 112 12.24 9.33 1.83
C PRO A 112 13.05 9.29 3.14
N VAL A 113 14.20 9.96 3.16
CA VAL A 113 15.14 9.99 4.32
C VAL A 113 14.94 11.21 5.22
N LEU A 114 14.28 12.24 4.69
CA LEU A 114 13.80 13.41 5.43
C LEU A 114 12.41 13.75 4.91
N GLY A 115 11.50 14.16 5.79
CA GLY A 115 10.18 14.66 5.42
C GLY A 115 9.71 15.76 6.36
N VAL A 116 9.04 16.77 5.81
CA VAL A 116 8.42 17.88 6.53
C VAL A 116 7.00 18.06 6.02
N VAL A 117 6.03 18.01 6.93
CA VAL A 117 4.62 18.28 6.68
C VAL A 117 4.22 19.46 7.56
N PHE A 118 3.88 20.59 6.95
CA PHE A 118 3.37 21.74 7.69
C PHE A 118 1.89 21.97 7.38
N ALA A 119 1.03 22.01 8.39
CA ALA A 119 -0.38 22.37 8.25
C ALA A 119 -0.57 23.84 8.72
N PRO A 120 -0.57 24.83 7.80
CA PRO A 120 -0.45 26.23 8.18
C PRO A 120 -1.66 26.73 8.99
N ALA A 121 -2.88 26.39 8.56
CA ALA A 121 -4.11 26.82 9.24
C ALA A 121 -4.27 26.23 10.65
N LYS A 122 -3.61 25.10 10.94
CA LYS A 122 -3.57 24.49 12.28
C LYS A 122 -2.32 24.91 13.07
N ASN A 123 -1.36 25.55 12.40
CA ASN A 123 -0.02 25.82 12.90
C ASN A 123 0.63 24.59 13.54
N VAL A 124 0.58 23.45 12.84
CA VAL A 124 1.22 22.19 13.28
C VAL A 124 2.24 21.75 12.25
N LEU A 125 3.45 21.47 12.72
CA LEU A 125 4.57 21.01 11.91
C LEU A 125 4.94 19.59 12.32
N TYR A 126 5.04 18.69 11.36
CA TYR A 126 5.59 17.36 11.51
C TYR A 126 6.88 17.26 10.71
N TYR A 127 7.87 16.56 11.25
CA TYR A 127 9.11 16.32 10.52
C TYR A 127 9.77 15.04 10.94
N ALA A 128 10.64 14.52 10.08
CA ALA A 128 11.41 13.32 10.34
C ALA A 128 12.77 13.34 9.64
N GLU A 129 13.74 12.71 10.29
CA GLU A 129 15.02 12.31 9.71
C GLU A 129 15.26 10.83 10.02
N GLU A 130 15.72 10.06 9.03
CA GLU A 130 15.98 8.62 9.17
C GLU A 130 16.81 8.28 10.43
N SER A 131 17.80 9.12 10.74
CA SER A 131 18.70 8.91 11.87
C SER A 131 18.19 9.44 13.21
N LYS A 132 17.18 10.31 13.24
CA LYS A 132 16.70 11.00 14.46
C LYS A 132 15.26 10.69 14.84
N GLY A 133 14.50 10.06 13.96
CA GLY A 133 13.09 9.77 14.17
C GLY A 133 12.16 10.91 13.76
N SER A 134 10.88 10.73 14.07
CA SER A 134 9.81 11.68 13.75
C SER A 134 9.37 12.51 14.95
N TRP A 135 8.95 13.74 14.67
CA TRP A 135 8.61 14.75 15.67
C TRP A 135 7.44 15.60 15.20
N ARG A 136 6.75 16.21 16.17
CA ARG A 136 5.69 17.19 15.98
C ARG A 136 5.99 18.46 16.78
N VAL A 137 5.68 19.61 16.22
CA VAL A 137 5.67 20.91 16.90
C VAL A 137 4.32 21.57 16.69
N ASN A 138 3.62 21.87 17.80
CA ASN A 138 2.41 22.68 17.78
C ASN A 138 2.78 24.15 18.00
N GLY A 139 2.52 25.01 17.02
CA GLY A 139 2.88 26.42 17.02
C GLY A 139 4.37 26.64 17.25
N ASN A 140 4.68 27.40 18.31
CA ASN A 140 6.03 27.67 18.82
C ASN A 140 6.38 26.80 20.04
N GLY A 141 5.64 25.71 20.23
CA GLY A 141 5.85 24.76 21.33
C GLY A 141 7.15 23.97 21.20
N ARG A 142 7.39 23.11 22.18
CA ARG A 142 8.54 22.19 22.14
C ARG A 142 8.29 21.03 21.17
N PRO A 143 9.33 20.53 20.49
CA PRO A 143 9.20 19.29 19.73
C PRO A 143 8.80 18.09 20.60
N GLU A 144 7.80 17.35 20.13
CA GLU A 144 7.30 16.13 20.74
C GLU A 144 7.65 14.95 19.84
N ARG A 145 8.27 13.91 20.42
CA ARG A 145 8.67 12.72 19.65
C ARG A 145 7.45 11.88 19.31
N LEU A 146 7.39 11.42 18.06
CA LEU A 146 6.32 10.55 17.58
C LEU A 146 6.74 9.09 17.65
N LEU A 147 5.84 8.26 18.17
CA LEU A 147 5.98 6.82 18.24
C LEU A 147 4.64 6.22 17.83
N SER A 148 4.57 5.68 16.62
CA SER A 148 3.37 5.00 16.14
C SER A 148 3.17 3.72 16.95
N ALA A 149 1.97 3.55 17.48
CA ALA A 149 1.61 2.36 18.22
C ALA A 149 1.35 1.21 17.25
N SER A 150 1.89 0.04 17.59
CA SER A 150 1.47 -1.23 17.02
C SER A 150 0.06 -1.56 17.54
N SER A 151 -0.89 -1.80 16.65
CA SER A 151 -2.28 -2.07 17.03
C SER A 151 -2.80 -3.39 16.46
N VAL A 152 -3.66 -4.07 17.21
CA VAL A 152 -4.41 -5.23 16.72
C VAL A 152 -5.87 -4.83 16.56
N ALA A 153 -6.55 -5.44 15.60
CA ALA A 153 -7.97 -5.23 15.39
C ALA A 153 -8.77 -5.36 16.72
N PRO A 154 -9.81 -4.53 16.94
CA PRO A 154 -10.40 -3.59 15.98
C PRO A 154 -9.65 -2.26 15.81
N TYR A 155 -9.49 -1.80 14.58
CA TYR A 155 -8.67 -0.62 14.24
C TYR A 155 -9.45 0.69 14.17
N LYS A 156 -8.80 1.75 14.60
CA LYS A 156 -9.18 3.13 14.28
C LYS A 156 -8.58 3.50 12.93
N ILE A 157 -9.42 3.84 11.95
CA ILE A 157 -9.00 4.07 10.57
C ILE A 157 -9.05 5.57 10.27
N VAL A 158 -7.96 6.14 9.73
CA VAL A 158 -7.98 7.51 9.21
C VAL A 158 -8.31 7.53 7.73
N MET A 159 -9.26 8.37 7.35
CA MET A 159 -9.76 8.49 5.97
C MET A 159 -9.87 9.94 5.54
N SER A 160 -10.03 10.13 4.23
CA SER A 160 -10.29 11.44 3.64
C SER A 160 -11.52 12.10 4.29
N ALA A 161 -11.42 13.40 4.59
CA ALA A 161 -12.54 14.20 5.06
C ALA A 161 -13.54 14.54 3.94
N SER A 162 -13.07 14.58 2.69
CA SER A 162 -13.80 15.22 1.58
C SER A 162 -14.23 14.26 0.47
N HIS A 163 -13.68 13.05 0.42
CA HIS A 163 -13.86 12.13 -0.70
C HIS A 163 -13.93 10.67 -0.23
N PRO A 164 -15.07 10.21 0.32
CA PRO A 164 -15.32 8.78 0.48
C PRO A 164 -15.50 8.13 -0.90
N SER A 165 -14.98 6.92 -1.07
CA SER A 165 -15.18 6.10 -2.28
C SER A 165 -15.93 4.81 -1.97
N PRO A 166 -16.62 4.18 -2.94
CA PRO A 166 -17.23 2.86 -2.75
C PRO A 166 -16.22 1.79 -2.31
N THR A 167 -14.96 1.93 -2.73
CA THR A 167 -13.85 1.06 -2.32
C THR A 167 -13.51 1.23 -0.84
N ASP A 168 -13.61 2.45 -0.31
CA ASP A 168 -13.45 2.73 1.11
C ASP A 168 -14.53 2.04 1.94
N GLU A 169 -15.80 2.14 1.50
CA GLU A 169 -16.94 1.48 2.16
C GLU A 169 -16.75 -0.04 2.19
N THR A 170 -16.41 -0.61 1.03
CA THR A 170 -16.13 -2.05 0.90
C THR A 170 -14.99 -2.50 1.83
N PHE A 171 -13.94 -1.70 1.98
CA PHE A 171 -12.86 -1.98 2.93
C PHE A 171 -13.36 -1.97 4.37
N LEU A 172 -14.13 -0.95 4.77
CA LEU A 172 -14.66 -0.83 6.12
C LEU A 172 -15.61 -1.98 6.49
N GLU A 173 -16.36 -2.53 5.53
CA GLU A 173 -17.22 -3.70 5.76
C GLU A 173 -16.43 -4.98 6.07
N ASN A 174 -15.20 -5.10 5.57
CA ASN A 174 -14.39 -6.31 5.68
C ASN A 174 -13.33 -6.25 6.77
N VAL A 175 -13.06 -5.06 7.33
CA VAL A 175 -12.09 -4.85 8.41
C VAL A 175 -12.81 -4.64 9.73
N ARG A 176 -12.25 -5.14 10.84
CA ARG A 176 -12.78 -4.87 12.18
C ARG A 176 -12.42 -3.45 12.59
N VAL A 177 -13.40 -2.54 12.60
CA VAL A 177 -13.20 -1.10 12.86
C VAL A 177 -13.66 -0.73 14.27
N SER A 178 -12.83 0.01 15.02
CA SER A 178 -13.18 0.60 16.33
C SER A 178 -13.51 2.09 16.26
N GLY A 179 -13.15 2.77 15.16
CA GLY A 179 -13.54 4.16 14.92
C GLY A 179 -12.96 4.72 13.64
N ILE A 180 -13.46 5.90 13.22
CA ILE A 180 -12.98 6.62 12.04
C ILE A 180 -12.42 7.97 12.47
N VAL A 181 -11.22 8.30 11.99
CA VAL A 181 -10.62 9.63 12.07
C VAL A 181 -10.69 10.27 10.70
N ARG A 182 -11.07 11.55 10.61
CA ARG A 182 -11.09 12.30 9.36
C ARG A 182 -9.91 13.27 9.35
N ALA A 183 -9.17 13.28 8.24
CA ALA A 183 -8.11 14.27 7.99
C ALA A 183 -7.94 14.50 6.48
N GLY A 184 -7.70 15.76 6.09
CA GLY A 184 -7.28 16.11 4.73
C GLY A 184 -5.79 15.81 4.49
N SER A 185 -5.37 15.87 3.22
CA SER A 185 -3.94 15.94 2.86
C SER A 185 -3.03 14.85 3.47
N SER A 186 -1.74 15.08 3.60
CA SER A 186 -0.74 14.20 4.22
C SER A 186 -0.88 14.07 5.74
N LEU A 187 -1.77 14.83 6.40
CA LEU A 187 -2.09 14.70 7.82
C LEU A 187 -2.63 13.31 8.20
N LYS A 188 -3.10 12.53 7.22
CA LYS A 188 -3.49 11.12 7.41
C LYS A 188 -2.30 10.25 7.82
N PHE A 189 -1.12 10.44 7.23
CA PHE A 189 0.11 9.78 7.68
C PHE A 189 0.46 10.21 9.11
N CYS A 190 0.35 11.51 9.39
CA CYS A 190 0.66 12.08 10.71
C CYS A 190 -0.26 11.50 11.80
N ALA A 191 -1.54 11.29 11.51
CA ALA A 191 -2.48 10.67 12.44
C ALA A 191 -2.07 9.24 12.82
N VAL A 192 -1.52 8.47 11.87
CA VAL A 192 -0.98 7.13 12.14
C VAL A 192 0.35 7.20 12.90
N ALA A 193 1.22 8.13 12.51
CA ALA A 193 2.52 8.35 13.17
C ALA A 193 2.37 8.72 14.67
N GLU A 194 1.32 9.46 15.01
CA GLU A 194 1.00 9.84 16.39
C GLU A 194 0.24 8.78 17.20
N GLY A 195 -0.23 7.71 16.55
CA GLY A 195 -1.14 6.74 17.18
C GLY A 195 -2.57 7.26 17.39
N ARG A 196 -2.97 8.34 16.69
CA ARG A 196 -4.38 8.79 16.65
C ARG A 196 -5.24 7.88 15.78
N ALA A 197 -4.64 7.18 14.84
CA ALA A 197 -5.24 6.12 14.03
C ALA A 197 -4.26 4.96 13.88
N ASP A 198 -4.78 3.77 13.61
CA ASP A 198 -4.02 2.55 13.44
C ASP A 198 -3.70 2.29 11.96
N LEU A 199 -4.65 2.61 11.06
CA LEU A 199 -4.54 2.37 9.62
C LEU A 199 -4.95 3.59 8.81
N TYR A 200 -4.24 3.82 7.71
CA TYR A 200 -4.60 4.76 6.65
C TYR A 200 -4.65 4.02 5.30
N PRO A 201 -5.84 3.55 4.87
CA PRO A 201 -6.06 3.08 3.51
C PRO A 201 -6.18 4.26 2.54
N ARG A 202 -5.56 4.13 1.37
CA ARG A 202 -5.72 5.04 0.24
C ARG A 202 -5.85 4.21 -1.02
N PHE A 203 -7.05 4.12 -1.57
CA PHE A 203 -7.32 3.35 -2.79
C PHE A 203 -7.48 4.22 -4.05
N ALA A 204 -7.76 5.51 -3.87
CA ALA A 204 -7.72 6.48 -4.95
C ALA A 204 -6.27 6.87 -5.26
N PRO A 205 -5.92 7.07 -6.54
CA PRO A 205 -4.56 7.47 -6.92
C PRO A 205 -4.16 8.80 -6.27
N CYS A 206 -2.85 8.99 -6.13
CA CYS A 206 -2.21 10.21 -5.63
C CYS A 206 -0.78 10.28 -6.16
N MET A 207 -0.19 11.46 -6.22
CA MET A 207 1.18 11.63 -6.70
C MET A 207 2.20 11.30 -5.61
N GLU A 208 3.46 11.12 -6.00
CA GLU A 208 4.56 10.90 -5.05
C GLU A 208 4.75 12.08 -4.08
N TRP A 209 4.47 13.32 -4.51
CA TRP A 209 4.60 14.54 -3.70
C TRP A 209 3.56 14.65 -2.60
N ASP A 210 2.33 14.19 -2.84
CA ASP A 210 1.26 14.12 -1.82
C ASP A 210 1.64 13.23 -0.62
N VAL A 211 2.56 12.28 -0.80
CA VAL A 211 2.80 11.19 0.16
C VAL A 211 4.23 11.13 0.70
N ALA A 212 5.25 11.63 0.01
CA ALA A 212 6.65 11.43 0.40
C ALA A 212 6.99 11.97 1.80
N ALA A 213 6.54 13.18 2.12
CA ALA A 213 6.83 13.80 3.41
C ALA A 213 6.10 13.10 4.55
N GLY A 214 4.80 12.82 4.36
CA GLY A 214 3.99 12.06 5.31
C GLY A 214 4.52 10.64 5.53
N ASP A 215 4.99 9.97 4.47
CA ASP A 215 5.59 8.63 4.56
C ASP A 215 6.86 8.64 5.41
N ALA A 216 7.76 9.61 5.23
CA ALA A 216 8.93 9.76 6.11
C ALA A 216 8.51 9.97 7.58
N VAL A 217 7.51 10.83 7.84
CA VAL A 217 6.98 11.05 9.19
C VAL A 217 6.47 9.75 9.79
N TYR A 218 5.77 8.91 9.03
CA TYR A 218 5.31 7.61 9.50
C TYR A 218 6.44 6.58 9.68
N ARG A 219 7.35 6.43 8.69
CA ARG A 219 8.48 5.49 8.73
C ARG A 219 9.31 5.66 9.99
N TYR A 220 9.64 6.89 10.35
CA TYR A 220 10.57 7.15 11.45
C TYR A 220 9.87 7.45 12.79
N ALA A 221 8.55 7.29 12.87
CA ALA A 221 7.78 7.31 14.12
C ALA A 221 7.90 5.96 14.86
N CYS A 222 9.13 5.56 15.19
CA CYS A 222 9.42 4.31 15.89
C CYS A 222 10.65 4.44 16.81
N THR A 223 10.85 3.45 17.68
CA THR A 223 11.98 3.46 18.62
C THR A 223 13.30 3.08 17.95
N ARG A 224 13.28 2.15 16.98
CA ARG A 224 14.45 1.66 16.24
C ARG A 224 14.04 1.23 14.83
N GLY A 225 14.90 1.50 13.85
CA GLY A 225 14.69 1.14 12.45
C GLY A 225 13.64 2.05 11.79
N GLU A 226 12.74 1.45 11.01
CA GLU A 226 11.61 2.14 10.41
C GLU A 226 10.32 1.29 10.47
N ASN A 227 9.18 1.96 10.49
CA ASN A 227 7.89 1.36 10.22
C ASN A 227 7.82 0.98 8.74
N PHE A 228 7.25 -0.19 8.45
CA PHE A 228 7.05 -0.63 7.08
C PHE A 228 6.06 0.27 6.35
N SER A 229 6.45 0.71 5.17
CA SER A 229 5.60 1.38 4.19
C SER A 229 5.80 0.72 2.82
N PRO A 230 4.71 0.44 2.07
CA PRO A 230 4.80 -0.16 0.74
C PRO A 230 5.24 0.83 -0.35
N LEU A 231 5.27 2.13 -0.02
CA LEU A 231 5.56 3.20 -0.98
C LEU A 231 7.04 3.19 -1.37
N VAL A 232 7.28 3.44 -2.66
CA VAL A 232 8.59 3.62 -3.27
C VAL A 232 8.53 4.81 -4.22
N TYR A 233 9.65 5.51 -4.33
CA TYR A 233 9.74 6.81 -4.96
C TYR A 233 10.68 6.82 -6.16
N ASN A 234 10.57 7.85 -6.99
CA ASN A 234 11.23 7.97 -8.28
C ASN A 234 10.78 6.90 -9.29
N LYS A 235 9.52 6.43 -9.19
CA LYS A 235 8.96 5.44 -10.13
C LYS A 235 8.84 6.03 -11.52
N GLN A 236 8.87 5.22 -12.58
CA GLN A 236 8.68 5.71 -13.96
C GLN A 236 7.38 6.51 -14.13
N ASN A 237 6.29 6.06 -13.50
CA ASN A 237 5.08 6.84 -13.31
C ASN A 237 5.03 7.33 -11.86
N LEU A 238 4.94 8.64 -11.64
CA LEU A 238 4.88 9.25 -10.31
C LEU A 238 3.52 9.02 -9.61
N LEU A 239 2.53 8.49 -10.30
CA LEU A 239 1.26 8.10 -9.70
C LEU A 239 1.45 6.88 -8.79
N ASN A 240 0.95 6.98 -7.57
CA ASN A 240 0.84 5.87 -6.63
C ASN A 240 -0.45 5.10 -6.87
N GLY A 241 -0.32 3.78 -6.89
CA GLY A 241 -1.45 2.88 -6.77
C GLY A 241 -1.99 2.82 -5.33
N PRO A 242 -2.99 1.96 -5.10
CA PRO A 242 -3.55 1.72 -3.78
C PRO A 242 -2.50 1.33 -2.73
N PHE A 243 -2.66 1.80 -1.48
CA PHE A 243 -1.81 1.45 -0.35
C PHE A 243 -2.58 1.44 0.97
N VAL A 244 -1.99 0.78 1.98
CA VAL A 244 -2.40 0.89 3.39
C VAL A 244 -1.17 1.21 4.22
N ILE A 245 -1.23 2.31 4.96
CA ILE A 245 -0.22 2.74 5.93
C ILE A 245 -0.70 2.38 7.33
N GLY A 246 0.25 2.14 8.23
CA GLY A 246 -0.02 1.61 9.57
C GLY A 246 0.47 0.18 9.67
N ARG A 247 1.05 -0.13 10.83
CA ARG A 247 1.57 -1.46 11.12
C ARG A 247 0.60 -2.12 12.10
N PRO A 248 -0.20 -3.10 11.65
CA PRO A 248 -0.80 -4.04 12.58
C PRO A 248 0.33 -4.60 13.45
N ALA A 249 0.14 -4.62 14.77
CA ALA A 249 1.18 -4.99 15.72
C ALA A 249 1.94 -6.20 15.20
N ARG A 250 3.29 -6.10 15.11
CA ARG A 250 4.18 -7.11 14.48
C ARG A 250 3.43 -8.42 14.47
N TYR A 251 2.81 -8.76 13.34
CA TYR A 251 1.97 -9.94 13.33
C TYR A 251 2.87 -11.03 13.87
N HIS A 252 2.51 -11.60 15.02
CA HIS A 252 3.24 -12.73 15.56
C HIS A 252 2.84 -13.85 14.63
N LEU A 253 3.44 -13.85 13.43
CA LEU A 253 3.19 -14.86 12.44
C LEU A 253 4.04 -16.05 12.84
N PRO A 254 3.55 -17.24 12.54
CA PRO A 254 4.40 -18.41 12.64
C PRO A 254 5.56 -18.28 11.66
N LYS A 255 6.71 -18.82 12.06
CA LYS A 255 7.91 -18.79 11.22
C LYS A 255 7.75 -19.59 9.93
N SER A 256 6.87 -20.59 9.93
CA SER A 256 6.62 -21.44 8.76
C SER A 256 5.21 -22.00 8.72
N GLY A 257 4.83 -22.50 7.54
CA GLY A 257 3.54 -23.12 7.27
C GLY A 257 3.16 -22.98 5.80
N VAL A 258 2.06 -23.63 5.41
CA VAL A 258 1.56 -23.61 4.03
C VAL A 258 0.28 -22.79 3.94
N ILE A 259 0.27 -21.81 3.05
CA ILE A 259 -0.87 -20.91 2.79
C ILE A 259 -1.41 -21.27 1.41
N LEU A 260 -2.51 -22.01 1.36
CA LEU A 260 -3.19 -22.31 0.10
C LEU A 260 -4.07 -21.12 -0.30
N LEU A 261 -3.76 -20.50 -1.43
CA LEU A 261 -4.67 -19.61 -2.13
C LEU A 261 -5.47 -20.45 -3.15
N THR A 262 -6.75 -20.69 -2.90
CA THR A 262 -7.65 -21.46 -3.79
C THR A 262 -8.72 -20.57 -4.42
N GLY A 263 -9.11 -20.86 -5.65
CA GLY A 263 -10.11 -20.09 -6.41
C GLY A 263 -10.04 -20.37 -7.90
N LEU A 264 -11.03 -19.89 -8.65
CA LEU A 264 -11.13 -20.05 -10.10
C LEU A 264 -9.93 -19.45 -10.87
N SER A 265 -9.69 -19.89 -12.11
CA SER A 265 -8.71 -19.22 -12.98
C SER A 265 -9.05 -17.72 -13.10
N GLY A 266 -8.05 -16.82 -13.18
CA GLY A 266 -8.33 -15.38 -13.21
C GLY A 266 -8.86 -14.77 -11.90
N SER A 267 -8.99 -15.55 -10.80
CA SER A 267 -9.51 -15.03 -9.52
C SER A 267 -8.55 -14.09 -8.78
N GLY A 268 -7.28 -13.98 -9.19
CA GLY A 268 -6.28 -13.10 -8.55
C GLY A 268 -5.27 -13.80 -7.63
N LYS A 269 -5.29 -15.14 -7.52
CA LYS A 269 -4.37 -15.91 -6.65
C LYS A 269 -2.90 -15.54 -6.83
N THR A 270 -2.39 -15.55 -8.06
CA THR A 270 -0.97 -15.28 -8.33
C THR A 270 -0.60 -13.84 -7.95
N THR A 271 -1.46 -12.87 -8.27
CA THR A 271 -1.30 -11.46 -7.91
C THR A 271 -1.22 -11.28 -6.39
N ILE A 272 -2.20 -11.81 -5.65
CA ILE A 272 -2.22 -11.75 -4.18
C ILE A 272 -1.03 -12.51 -3.60
N GLY A 273 -0.69 -13.68 -4.12
CA GLY A 273 0.35 -14.53 -3.56
C GLY A 273 1.75 -13.93 -3.69
N LEU A 274 2.07 -13.34 -4.83
CA LEU A 274 3.33 -12.61 -5.02
C LEU A 274 3.42 -11.39 -4.10
N ALA A 275 2.33 -10.63 -3.98
CA ALA A 275 2.28 -9.47 -3.10
C ALA A 275 2.39 -9.86 -1.62
N LEU A 276 1.83 -11.01 -1.23
CA LEU A 276 1.95 -11.57 0.11
C LEU A 276 3.39 -11.99 0.42
N CYS A 277 4.09 -12.70 -0.47
CA CYS A 277 5.49 -13.03 -0.26
C CYS A 277 6.35 -11.77 -0.08
N LYS A 278 6.15 -10.76 -0.94
CA LYS A 278 6.85 -9.47 -0.81
C LYS A 278 6.59 -8.80 0.55
N ALA A 279 5.37 -8.85 1.06
CA ALA A 279 5.02 -8.32 2.37
C ALA A 279 5.62 -9.14 3.53
N LEU A 280 5.65 -10.48 3.42
CA LEU A 280 6.27 -11.35 4.41
C LEU A 280 7.78 -11.12 4.50
N ASP A 281 8.45 -11.03 3.34
CA ASP A 281 9.89 -10.78 3.24
C ASP A 281 10.26 -9.41 3.83
N SER A 282 9.44 -8.37 3.59
CA SER A 282 9.66 -7.04 4.16
C SER A 282 9.49 -7.00 5.69
N TYR A 283 8.73 -7.94 6.25
CA TYR A 283 8.62 -8.15 7.70
C TYR A 283 9.69 -9.08 8.28
N GLY A 284 10.60 -9.59 7.45
CA GLY A 284 11.70 -10.45 7.85
C GLY A 284 11.34 -11.94 7.97
N TYR A 285 10.21 -12.36 7.41
CA TYR A 285 9.88 -13.78 7.28
C TYR A 285 10.49 -14.34 6.00
N SER A 286 10.96 -15.59 6.03
CA SER A 286 11.35 -16.27 4.79
C SER A 286 10.09 -16.81 4.12
N SER A 287 9.79 -16.34 2.92
CA SER A 287 8.64 -16.79 2.15
C SER A 287 9.03 -17.46 0.83
N GLU A 288 8.14 -18.30 0.30
CA GLU A 288 8.27 -18.92 -1.02
C GLU A 288 6.92 -18.90 -1.74
N PHE A 289 6.91 -18.51 -3.02
CA PHE A 289 5.71 -18.55 -3.85
C PHE A 289 5.75 -19.75 -4.81
N LEU A 290 4.75 -20.62 -4.75
CA LEU A 290 4.58 -21.75 -5.66
C LEU A 290 3.34 -21.55 -6.54
N ASP A 291 3.56 -21.45 -7.85
CA ASP A 291 2.53 -21.23 -8.87
C ASP A 291 2.14 -22.55 -9.55
N GLY A 292 0.84 -22.76 -9.74
CA GLY A 292 0.32 -23.99 -10.35
C GLY A 292 0.83 -24.26 -11.77
N ASP A 293 1.04 -23.23 -12.60
CA ASP A 293 1.53 -23.44 -13.98
C ASP A 293 3.00 -23.91 -13.95
N LYS A 294 3.84 -23.25 -13.14
CA LYS A 294 5.25 -23.63 -12.98
C LYS A 294 5.41 -25.02 -12.35
N LEU A 295 4.60 -25.33 -11.33
CA LEU A 295 4.63 -26.65 -10.70
C LEU A 295 4.24 -27.78 -11.66
N ARG A 296 3.44 -27.51 -12.70
CA ARG A 296 3.13 -28.54 -13.72
C ARG A 296 4.34 -28.87 -14.59
N GLU A 297 5.25 -27.92 -14.81
CA GLU A 297 6.53 -28.18 -15.48
C GLU A 297 7.42 -29.10 -14.62
N GLU A 298 7.40 -28.94 -13.29
CA GLU A 298 8.10 -29.82 -12.35
C GLU A 298 7.44 -31.21 -12.21
N PHE A 299 6.13 -31.30 -12.39
CA PHE A 299 5.34 -32.54 -12.26
C PHE A 299 4.57 -32.89 -13.55
N PRO A 300 5.26 -33.20 -14.67
CA PRO A 300 4.66 -33.29 -16.00
C PRO A 300 3.71 -34.49 -16.19
N GLN A 301 3.72 -35.46 -15.27
CA GLN A 301 2.90 -36.68 -15.34
C GLN A 301 1.44 -36.48 -14.90
N THR A 302 1.04 -35.27 -14.53
CA THR A 302 -0.32 -34.98 -14.03
C THR A 302 -1.19 -34.35 -15.10
N ASP A 303 -2.27 -35.03 -15.47
CA ASP A 303 -3.23 -34.51 -16.46
C ASP A 303 -4.27 -33.57 -15.80
N PHE A 304 -5.28 -33.17 -16.58
CA PHE A 304 -6.38 -32.31 -16.12
C PHE A 304 -7.64 -33.10 -15.71
N SER A 305 -7.55 -34.42 -15.57
CA SER A 305 -8.61 -35.24 -14.97
C SER A 305 -8.79 -34.92 -13.48
N ARG A 306 -9.87 -35.42 -12.88
CA ARG A 306 -10.09 -35.27 -11.44
C ARG A 306 -8.94 -35.87 -10.65
N GLU A 307 -8.57 -37.10 -10.98
CA GLU A 307 -7.47 -37.84 -10.34
C GLU A 307 -6.13 -37.12 -10.54
N GLY A 308 -5.83 -36.67 -11.77
CA GLY A 308 -4.60 -35.94 -12.07
C GLY A 308 -4.51 -34.58 -11.36
N ARG A 309 -5.62 -33.86 -11.23
CA ARG A 309 -5.70 -32.61 -10.44
C ARG A 309 -5.48 -32.86 -8.95
N ILE A 310 -6.04 -33.95 -8.41
CA ILE A 310 -5.82 -34.35 -7.02
C ILE A 310 -4.35 -34.70 -6.80
N GLU A 311 -3.76 -35.50 -7.69
CA GLU A 311 -2.35 -35.88 -7.62
C GLU A 311 -1.43 -34.66 -7.71
N HIS A 312 -1.67 -33.76 -8.66
CA HIS A 312 -0.92 -32.52 -8.82
C HIS A 312 -0.94 -31.68 -7.54
N LEU A 313 -2.12 -31.50 -6.95
CA LEU A 313 -2.28 -30.75 -5.70
C LEU A 313 -1.50 -31.39 -4.54
N LEU A 314 -1.50 -32.72 -4.43
CA LEU A 314 -0.78 -33.41 -3.37
C LEU A 314 0.73 -33.38 -3.56
N ARG A 315 1.24 -33.46 -4.80
CA ARG A 315 2.66 -33.28 -5.13
C ARG A 315 3.13 -31.87 -4.80
N ALA A 316 2.36 -30.86 -5.23
CA ALA A 316 2.59 -29.47 -4.88
C ALA A 316 2.56 -29.25 -3.36
N GLY A 317 1.61 -29.89 -2.68
CA GLY A 317 1.49 -29.91 -1.23
C GLY A 317 2.69 -30.52 -0.50
N ALA A 318 3.19 -31.66 -0.98
CA ALA A 318 4.38 -32.29 -0.43
C ALA A 318 5.62 -31.39 -0.58
N ARG A 319 5.76 -30.74 -1.73
CA ARG A 319 6.81 -29.74 -1.98
C ARG A 319 6.68 -28.54 -1.03
N ALA A 320 5.48 -27.99 -0.89
CA ALA A 320 5.19 -26.88 0.02
C ALA A 320 5.46 -27.26 1.48
N GLY A 321 5.04 -28.45 1.91
CA GLY A 321 5.29 -28.95 3.26
C GLY A 321 6.78 -29.18 3.55
N ALA A 322 7.56 -29.63 2.58
CA ALA A 322 9.01 -29.75 2.73
C ALA A 322 9.67 -28.39 2.98
N LEU A 323 9.34 -27.38 2.17
CA LEU A 323 9.84 -26.01 2.32
C LEU A 323 9.35 -25.37 3.64
N ALA A 324 8.13 -25.68 4.08
CA ALA A 324 7.64 -25.23 5.37
C ALA A 324 8.43 -25.84 6.54
N ARG A 325 8.84 -27.11 6.45
CA ARG A 325 9.73 -27.74 7.46
C ARG A 325 11.13 -27.13 7.47
N GLU A 326 11.57 -26.52 6.37
CA GLU A 326 12.80 -25.72 6.29
C GLU A 326 12.65 -24.32 6.92
N GLY A 327 11.49 -24.00 7.50
CA GLY A 327 11.27 -22.73 8.19
C GLY A 327 10.70 -21.62 7.31
N LYS A 328 10.06 -21.95 6.17
CA LYS A 328 9.44 -20.97 5.27
C LYS A 328 7.93 -20.87 5.42
N LEU A 329 7.38 -19.67 5.19
CA LEU A 329 5.96 -19.48 4.87
C LEU A 329 5.77 -19.68 3.37
N VAL A 330 5.10 -20.77 2.99
CA VAL A 330 4.94 -21.14 1.58
C VAL A 330 3.56 -20.74 1.09
N VAL A 331 3.50 -19.81 0.15
CA VAL A 331 2.27 -19.38 -0.52
C VAL A 331 2.04 -20.24 -1.75
N LEU A 332 1.07 -21.15 -1.66
CA LEU A 332 0.72 -22.10 -2.71
C LEU A 332 -0.53 -21.63 -3.45
N ALA A 333 -0.38 -21.18 -4.70
CA ALA A 333 -1.49 -20.71 -5.52
C ALA A 333 -1.96 -21.80 -6.49
N LEU A 334 -3.09 -22.45 -6.16
CA LEU A 334 -3.67 -23.53 -6.97
C LEU A 334 -5.16 -23.33 -7.15
N ILE A 335 -5.75 -23.86 -8.23
CA ILE A 335 -7.22 -23.89 -8.35
C ILE A 335 -7.80 -24.74 -7.22
N ALA A 336 -7.26 -25.95 -7.00
CA ALA A 336 -7.69 -26.86 -5.95
C ALA A 336 -9.23 -27.07 -5.89
N PRO A 337 -9.86 -27.57 -6.98
CA PRO A 337 -11.31 -27.49 -7.16
C PRO A 337 -12.12 -28.40 -6.23
N TYR A 338 -11.54 -29.50 -5.73
CA TYR A 338 -12.29 -30.50 -4.95
C TYR A 338 -12.03 -30.34 -3.46
N ALA A 339 -13.08 -30.36 -2.65
CA ALA A 339 -12.99 -30.25 -1.19
C ALA A 339 -12.16 -31.40 -0.59
N SER A 340 -12.33 -32.62 -1.13
CA SER A 340 -11.61 -33.81 -0.66
C SER A 340 -10.09 -33.70 -0.81
N SER A 341 -9.59 -33.03 -1.85
CA SER A 341 -8.14 -32.87 -2.04
C SER A 341 -7.56 -31.77 -1.17
N ARG A 342 -8.30 -30.67 -0.96
CA ARG A 342 -7.90 -29.62 -0.02
C ARG A 342 -7.84 -30.14 1.42
N GLU A 343 -8.79 -30.99 1.82
CA GLU A 343 -8.79 -31.64 3.13
C GLU A 343 -7.60 -32.59 3.31
N ARG A 344 -7.25 -33.38 2.28
CA ARG A 344 -6.05 -34.23 2.29
C ARG A 344 -4.78 -33.40 2.41
N LEU A 345 -4.69 -32.28 1.71
CA LEU A 345 -3.57 -31.36 1.81
C LEU A 345 -3.45 -30.73 3.20
N ARG A 346 -4.56 -30.24 3.76
CA ARG A 346 -4.61 -29.71 5.12
C ARG A 346 -4.04 -30.70 6.13
N LYS A 347 -4.45 -31.98 6.05
CA LYS A 347 -3.95 -33.06 6.92
C LYS A 347 -2.48 -33.42 6.71
N ALA A 348 -1.92 -33.13 5.53
CA ALA A 348 -0.52 -33.43 5.20
C ALA A 348 0.45 -32.32 5.62
N CYS A 349 -0.05 -31.17 6.10
CA CYS A 349 0.74 -30.02 6.50
C CYS A 349 0.57 -29.75 8.00
N ASP A 350 1.67 -29.58 8.73
CA ASP A 350 1.63 -29.34 10.19
C ASP A 350 0.91 -28.03 10.53
N ARG A 351 1.13 -27.00 9.72
CA ARG A 351 0.47 -25.70 9.82
C ARG A 351 -0.02 -25.27 8.46
N PHE A 352 -1.32 -25.04 8.34
CA PHE A 352 -1.99 -24.84 7.06
C PHE A 352 -3.11 -23.81 7.17
N TRP A 353 -3.20 -22.92 6.18
CA TRP A 353 -4.34 -22.03 5.98
C TRP A 353 -4.94 -22.21 4.60
N GLU A 354 -6.27 -22.29 4.55
CA GLU A 354 -7.06 -22.25 3.33
C GLU A 354 -7.65 -20.85 3.15
N ILE A 355 -7.08 -20.11 2.20
CA ILE A 355 -7.56 -18.79 1.81
C ILE A 355 -8.33 -18.94 0.49
N HIS A 356 -9.64 -18.75 0.56
CA HIS A 356 -10.52 -18.81 -0.60
C HIS A 356 -10.60 -17.45 -1.29
N ILE A 357 -9.99 -17.35 -2.46
CA ILE A 357 -10.11 -16.21 -3.39
C ILE A 357 -11.40 -16.38 -4.21
N ALA A 358 -12.50 -16.00 -3.58
CA ALA A 358 -13.89 -16.16 -4.00
C ALA A 358 -14.36 -15.10 -5.02
N THR A 359 -13.52 -14.78 -6.00
CA THR A 359 -13.87 -13.88 -7.10
C THR A 359 -14.97 -14.53 -7.97
N PRO A 360 -16.08 -13.83 -8.28
CA PRO A 360 -17.15 -14.35 -9.14
C PRO A 360 -16.65 -14.82 -10.51
N LEU A 361 -17.30 -15.87 -11.05
CA LEU A 361 -16.90 -16.50 -12.31
C LEU A 361 -16.94 -15.52 -13.48
N ASP A 362 -17.97 -14.71 -13.59
CA ASP A 362 -18.13 -13.68 -14.62
C ASP A 362 -16.99 -12.66 -14.60
N VAL A 363 -16.53 -12.25 -13.40
CA VAL A 363 -15.36 -11.39 -13.25
C VAL A 363 -14.07 -12.12 -13.64
N CYS A 364 -13.94 -13.40 -13.30
CA CYS A 364 -12.83 -14.23 -13.75
C CYS A 364 -12.76 -14.35 -15.28
N GLU A 365 -13.92 -14.52 -15.93
CA GLU A 365 -14.04 -14.55 -17.40
C GLU A 365 -13.64 -13.22 -18.04
N GLN A 366 -14.07 -12.09 -17.45
CA GLN A 366 -13.67 -10.76 -17.93
C GLN A 366 -12.15 -10.51 -17.82
N ARG A 367 -11.49 -11.13 -16.83
CA ARG A 367 -10.04 -11.05 -16.60
C ARG A 367 -9.23 -12.08 -17.40
N ASP A 368 -9.85 -12.82 -18.32
CA ASP A 368 -9.24 -13.94 -19.04
C ASP A 368 -8.25 -13.51 -20.13
N VAL A 369 -7.07 -13.06 -19.71
CA VAL A 369 -5.99 -12.64 -20.63
C VAL A 369 -5.54 -13.77 -21.56
N LYS A 370 -5.68 -15.04 -21.15
CA LYS A 370 -5.22 -16.22 -21.90
C LYS A 370 -6.32 -16.80 -22.83
N GLY A 371 -7.54 -16.27 -22.79
CA GLY A 371 -8.69 -16.76 -23.55
C GLY A 371 -9.10 -18.20 -23.20
N LEU A 372 -8.75 -18.69 -21.99
CA LEU A 372 -9.05 -20.06 -21.56
C LEU A 372 -10.55 -20.30 -21.35
N TYR A 373 -11.26 -19.33 -20.79
CA TYR A 373 -12.71 -19.39 -20.59
C TYR A 373 -13.44 -19.37 -21.94
N ALA A 374 -13.02 -18.51 -22.87
CA ALA A 374 -13.61 -18.47 -24.21
C ALA A 374 -13.46 -19.82 -24.94
N LYS A 375 -12.26 -20.41 -24.90
CA LYS A 375 -11.99 -21.74 -25.46
C LYS A 375 -12.77 -22.86 -24.77
N ALA A 376 -12.92 -22.79 -23.45
CA ALA A 376 -13.75 -23.75 -22.70
C ALA A 376 -15.23 -23.65 -23.08
N ARG A 377 -15.77 -22.43 -23.20
CA ARG A 377 -17.15 -22.18 -23.66
C ARG A 377 -17.38 -22.66 -25.11
N ALA A 378 -16.36 -22.56 -25.96
CA ALA A 378 -16.38 -23.10 -27.33
C ALA A 378 -16.21 -24.64 -27.41
N GLY A 379 -15.94 -25.31 -26.28
CA GLY A 379 -15.72 -26.76 -26.21
C GLY A 379 -14.33 -27.22 -26.66
N GLU A 380 -13.41 -26.30 -26.93
CA GLU A 380 -12.02 -26.58 -27.30
C GLU A 380 -11.20 -27.08 -26.12
N ILE A 381 -11.48 -26.55 -24.91
CA ILE A 381 -10.90 -27.03 -23.64
C ILE A 381 -11.99 -27.76 -22.87
N LYS A 382 -11.78 -29.06 -22.62
CA LYS A 382 -12.66 -29.89 -21.80
C LYS A 382 -12.17 -29.95 -20.35
N ARG A 383 -13.09 -30.23 -19.44
CA ARG A 383 -12.92 -30.30 -17.98
C ARG A 383 -12.32 -29.03 -17.40
N PHE A 384 -12.79 -27.88 -17.86
CA PHE A 384 -12.36 -26.59 -17.36
C PHE A 384 -13.14 -26.22 -16.10
N THR A 385 -12.40 -26.01 -15.00
CA THR A 385 -13.00 -25.74 -13.70
C THR A 385 -13.82 -24.45 -13.71
N GLY A 386 -15.07 -24.54 -13.26
CA GLY A 386 -16.05 -23.45 -13.26
C GLY A 386 -16.94 -23.41 -14.50
N ILE A 387 -16.64 -24.20 -15.55
CA ILE A 387 -17.44 -24.31 -16.77
C ILE A 387 -18.07 -25.71 -16.86
N ASP A 388 -17.25 -26.72 -17.13
CA ASP A 388 -17.67 -28.12 -17.34
C ASP A 388 -17.02 -29.10 -16.35
N ASP A 389 -16.16 -28.61 -15.46
CA ASP A 389 -15.69 -29.29 -14.23
C ASP A 389 -16.04 -28.42 -13.01
N PRO A 390 -16.54 -28.99 -11.88
CA PRO A 390 -17.00 -28.18 -10.76
C PRO A 390 -15.85 -27.50 -9.99
N TYR A 391 -16.14 -26.33 -9.42
CA TYR A 391 -15.36 -25.75 -8.34
C TYR A 391 -16.16 -25.90 -7.04
N GLU A 392 -15.79 -26.86 -6.19
CA GLU A 392 -16.39 -27.07 -4.88
C GLU A 392 -15.82 -26.01 -3.92
N ALA A 393 -16.48 -24.85 -3.83
CA ALA A 393 -16.06 -23.76 -2.96
C ALA A 393 -15.86 -24.25 -1.50
N PRO A 394 -14.79 -23.83 -0.81
CA PRO A 394 -14.59 -24.14 0.61
C PRO A 394 -15.81 -23.72 1.46
N SER A 395 -16.34 -24.64 2.25
CA SER A 395 -17.47 -24.37 3.16
C SER A 395 -17.04 -23.59 4.40
N SER A 396 -15.82 -23.82 4.87
CA SER A 396 -15.25 -23.18 6.06
C SER A 396 -13.76 -22.86 5.85
N PRO A 397 -13.40 -22.00 4.87
CA PRO A 397 -12.02 -21.56 4.70
C PRO A 397 -11.60 -20.73 5.92
N ASP A 398 -10.29 -20.69 6.19
CA ASP A 398 -9.72 -19.85 7.25
C ASP A 398 -9.96 -18.35 6.95
N LEU A 399 -9.96 -17.99 5.65
CA LEU A 399 -10.35 -16.67 5.16
C LEU A 399 -11.01 -16.77 3.78
N LYS A 400 -12.07 -15.99 3.56
CA LYS A 400 -12.71 -15.80 2.25
C LYS A 400 -12.51 -14.36 1.79
N LEU A 401 -12.04 -14.17 0.56
CA LEU A 401 -11.75 -12.87 -0.05
C LEU A 401 -12.37 -12.77 -1.43
N ASP A 402 -13.05 -11.67 -1.72
CA ASP A 402 -13.55 -11.35 -3.05
C ASP A 402 -12.70 -10.23 -3.66
N THR A 403 -11.81 -10.56 -4.60
CA THR A 403 -10.91 -9.57 -5.24
C THR A 403 -11.60 -8.74 -6.34
N SER A 404 -12.89 -8.96 -6.58
CA SER A 404 -13.70 -8.01 -7.37
C SER A 404 -14.14 -6.81 -6.54
N LYS A 405 -14.17 -6.97 -5.20
CA LYS A 405 -14.62 -5.96 -4.24
C LYS A 405 -13.48 -5.37 -3.44
N LEU A 406 -12.52 -6.21 -3.04
CA LEU A 406 -11.39 -5.80 -2.21
C LEU A 406 -10.16 -5.49 -3.06
N PRO A 407 -9.54 -4.31 -2.86
CA PRO A 407 -8.20 -4.05 -3.36
C PRO A 407 -7.19 -5.09 -2.86
N GLN A 408 -6.08 -5.22 -3.57
CA GLN A 408 -5.00 -6.13 -3.20
C GLN A 408 -4.50 -5.86 -1.77
N GLU A 409 -4.32 -4.60 -1.40
CA GLU A 409 -3.71 -4.17 -0.15
C GLU A 409 -4.63 -4.48 1.04
N ALA A 410 -5.94 -4.31 0.85
CA ALA A 410 -6.96 -4.76 1.79
C ALA A 410 -6.92 -6.28 1.97
N SER A 411 -6.82 -7.01 0.86
CA SER A 411 -6.73 -8.47 0.87
C SER A 411 -5.48 -8.95 1.63
N LEU A 412 -4.33 -8.29 1.46
CA LEU A 412 -3.10 -8.61 2.17
C LEU A 412 -3.23 -8.40 3.69
N LEU A 413 -3.82 -7.28 4.11
CA LEU A 413 -4.08 -6.99 5.53
C LEU A 413 -4.89 -8.11 6.18
N LEU A 414 -5.98 -8.54 5.52
CA LEU A 414 -6.86 -9.58 6.03
C LEU A 414 -6.18 -10.95 6.08
N ILE A 415 -5.35 -11.27 5.07
CA ILE A 415 -4.55 -12.51 5.08
C ILE A 415 -3.59 -12.49 6.27
N LEU A 416 -2.81 -11.43 6.44
CA LEU A 416 -1.83 -11.34 7.53
C LEU A 416 -2.50 -11.44 8.92
N GLU A 417 -3.69 -10.86 9.09
CA GLU A 417 -4.50 -11.07 10.29
C GLU A 417 -4.92 -12.52 10.50
N CYS A 418 -5.41 -13.17 9.45
CA CYS A 418 -5.81 -14.58 9.50
C CYS A 418 -4.62 -15.46 9.93
N LEU A 419 -3.45 -15.22 9.36
CA LEU A 419 -2.22 -15.95 9.70
C LEU A 419 -1.80 -15.72 11.15
N GLY A 420 -1.92 -14.47 11.66
CA GLY A 420 -1.55 -14.09 13.01
C GLY A 420 -2.47 -14.60 14.11
N LYS A 421 -3.76 -14.84 13.82
CA LYS A 421 -4.72 -15.44 14.79
C LYS A 421 -4.42 -16.91 15.12
N SER A 422 -3.61 -17.57 14.29
CA SER A 422 -3.32 -19.00 14.38
C SER A 422 -2.03 -19.32 15.16
N VAL A 423 -1.48 -18.31 15.84
CA VAL A 423 -0.33 -18.42 16.77
C VAL A 423 -0.87 -18.33 18.17
#